data_AF-I3LZZ0-F1
#
_entry.id   AF-I3LZZ0-F1
#
_cell.length_a   1.000
_cell.length_b   1.000
_cell.length_c   1.000
_cell.angle_alpha   90.00
_cell.angle_beta   90.00
_cell.angle_gamma   90.00
#
_symmetry.space_group_name_H-M   'P 1'
#
loop_
_entity.id
_entity.type
_entity.pdbx_description
1 polymer ?
#
loop_
_entity_poly.entity_id
_entity_poly.type
_entity_poly.pdbx_seq_one_letter_code
_entity_poly.pdbx_strand_id
1 'polypeptide(L)'
;MPVVGNRSSWGHAGISGHLTPYSPHHLNQLKKHRRKTSVTPPELSEKTKEQLAEAELRQLRLQFRKMVESRKSFNFRSQLKLSSQHKEIQALQAEQNEITLVLSLLKSSKNLDLDQKNYLELRFLLQAKEDYEAMIKSMKELLVELDEKIVQMEKKISSQKQIFTKMQKANNPQKLQKQIHILESRLNRVTEHFNKMLTTNAKLRQEIENLRFEKATYDNIYQQLCQSLLSQKKTMNLAIEQSSQAYEQRCAMARMAAMKDRQQKDISEYNLEIQELERLYDHEGKLKSFLHVKLKDRMELEEDAKKEEALKTKRHRKNSKGESFESYQVAHLRLMKLVEDGNLSQLIEEFLAKEDKNFARFTYIMELNNDMEMMNKKTQEIQDEITHLRSQQQSSHDDSGSVLKELEEKLRKTTEEANRYEDKNRQLRKTLEHLKTSVGNLFKKINCDASKILVQLGETGKVTDTNLSQYFSLIEKKTNDLLLLEAYMRMQEVDTDTEPPPPFLNPFWGGSALVKLPEPLKVTPPVLGTDPFSDKIEDMEQPLDHGSLRQLVLDNYAQKE
;
A
#
# COMPACT_ATOMS: atom_id res chain seq x y z
N MET A 1 16.04 -35.35 -64.22
CA MET A 1 16.37 -35.26 -65.66
C MET A 1 17.88 -35.10 -65.79
N PRO A 2 18.52 -35.57 -66.88
CA PRO A 2 18.27 -36.85 -67.57
C PRO A 2 19.58 -37.63 -67.92
N VAL A 3 19.47 -38.97 -68.15
CA VAL A 3 20.02 -39.75 -69.32
C VAL A 3 21.54 -39.63 -69.64
N VAL A 4 22.41 -40.65 -69.88
CA VAL A 4 22.42 -42.03 -70.46
C VAL A 4 23.45 -42.89 -69.65
N GLY A 5 23.56 -44.23 -69.66
CA GLY A 5 22.71 -45.33 -70.14
C GLY A 5 23.43 -46.51 -70.86
N ASN A 6 23.14 -47.76 -70.45
CA ASN A 6 23.25 -49.04 -71.19
C ASN A 6 24.58 -49.77 -71.51
N ARG A 7 24.51 -51.10 -71.25
CA ARG A 7 25.11 -52.26 -71.97
C ARG A 7 26.63 -52.53 -71.86
N SER A 8 27.09 -53.79 -71.96
CA SER A 8 26.54 -55.11 -71.57
C SER A 8 27.64 -56.16 -71.76
N SER A 9 28.05 -56.87 -70.71
CA SER A 9 29.07 -57.91 -70.79
C SER A 9 28.49 -59.20 -71.40
N TRP A 10 29.16 -59.72 -72.43
CA TRP A 10 29.02 -61.11 -72.89
C TRP A 10 30.41 -61.76 -72.86
N GLY A 11 30.62 -62.68 -71.91
CA GLY A 11 31.80 -63.52 -71.87
C GLY A 11 31.46 -64.94 -72.29
N HIS A 12 32.18 -65.47 -73.28
CA HIS A 12 32.23 -66.92 -73.55
C HIS A 12 33.60 -67.32 -74.10
N ALA A 13 34.50 -67.66 -73.20
CA ALA A 13 35.39 -68.80 -73.36
C ALA A 13 34.79 -69.97 -72.56
N GLY A 14 35.02 -71.24 -72.86
CA GLY A 14 35.70 -71.84 -74.01
C GLY A 14 35.55 -73.36 -73.89
N ILE A 15 35.40 -74.08 -74.99
CA ILE A 15 35.26 -75.55 -74.96
C ILE A 15 36.63 -76.17 -75.19
N SER A 16 37.28 -76.62 -74.11
CA SER A 16 38.48 -77.46 -74.18
C SER A 16 38.10 -78.89 -74.53
N GLY A 17 38.52 -79.38 -75.69
CA GLY A 17 38.37 -80.79 -76.05
C GLY A 17 39.25 -81.69 -75.19
N HIS A 18 38.75 -82.88 -74.83
CA HIS A 18 39.59 -83.96 -74.31
C HIS A 18 40.01 -84.89 -75.45
N LEU A 19 41.31 -85.21 -75.45
CA LEU A 19 42.01 -86.05 -76.41
C LEU A 19 41.63 -87.54 -76.29
N THR A 20 41.49 -88.21 -77.45
CA THR A 20 42.05 -89.54 -77.87
C THR A 20 42.39 -90.57 -76.77
N PRO A 21 42.26 -91.91 -77.00
CA PRO A 21 43.03 -92.55 -78.08
C PRO A 21 42.57 -93.94 -78.65
N TYR A 22 43.42 -94.45 -79.55
CA TYR A 22 43.55 -95.83 -80.08
C TYR A 22 42.50 -96.40 -81.06
N SER A 23 42.88 -96.33 -82.35
CA SER A 23 42.85 -97.46 -83.33
C SER A 23 43.82 -98.59 -82.86
N PRO A 24 44.14 -99.68 -83.60
CA PRO A 24 43.68 -100.11 -84.95
C PRO A 24 43.40 -101.64 -85.03
N HIS A 25 43.31 -102.17 -86.27
CA HIS A 25 43.43 -103.59 -86.65
C HIS A 25 42.25 -104.53 -86.31
N HIS A 26 41.89 -105.55 -87.11
CA HIS A 26 42.32 -105.87 -88.48
C HIS A 26 41.18 -106.59 -89.25
N LEU A 27 41.25 -106.48 -90.58
CA LEU A 27 40.65 -107.44 -91.54
C LEU A 27 40.81 -108.91 -91.11
N ASN A 28 39.90 -109.75 -91.62
CA ASN A 28 39.92 -111.22 -91.78
C ASN A 28 38.83 -111.94 -90.94
N GLN A 29 38.14 -112.96 -91.44
CA GLN A 29 38.18 -113.57 -92.78
C GLN A 29 36.88 -114.32 -93.08
N LEU A 30 36.51 -114.35 -94.36
CA LEU A 30 35.65 -115.38 -94.94
C LEU A 30 36.14 -116.79 -94.55
N LYS A 31 35.38 -117.54 -93.74
CA LYS A 31 35.50 -119.00 -93.68
C LYS A 31 34.33 -119.65 -94.42
N LYS A 32 34.57 -119.98 -95.69
CA LYS A 32 33.78 -120.99 -96.42
C LYS A 32 33.83 -122.30 -95.64
N HIS A 33 32.71 -123.00 -95.51
CA HIS A 33 32.72 -124.45 -95.36
C HIS A 33 31.91 -125.08 -96.49
N ARG A 34 32.52 -126.08 -97.14
CA ARG A 34 32.06 -126.80 -98.34
C ARG A 34 32.23 -128.28 -98.06
N ARG A 35 31.15 -129.07 -98.12
CA ARG A 35 31.06 -130.55 -98.08
C ARG A 35 29.56 -130.90 -98.00
N LYS A 36 29.03 -131.98 -98.57
CA LYS A 36 29.53 -133.00 -99.52
C LYS A 36 28.31 -133.88 -99.93
N THR A 37 28.42 -134.65 -101.03
CA THR A 37 27.71 -135.94 -101.29
C THR A 37 26.16 -135.94 -101.41
N SER A 38 25.47 -136.75 -102.24
CA SER A 38 25.87 -137.80 -103.23
C SER A 38 24.64 -138.39 -103.97
N VAL A 39 24.87 -139.27 -104.99
CA VAL A 39 23.94 -140.27 -105.62
C VAL A 39 22.93 -139.68 -106.65
N THR A 40 22.88 -139.90 -107.99
CA THR A 40 22.99 -141.03 -109.00
C THR A 40 21.79 -142.00 -109.08
N PRO A 41 21.41 -142.63 -110.23
CA PRO A 41 21.61 -142.36 -111.69
C PRO A 41 20.23 -142.44 -112.47
N PRO A 42 20.07 -142.70 -113.80
CA PRO A 42 20.99 -142.77 -114.96
C PRO A 42 20.60 -141.95 -116.23
N GLU A 43 21.53 -141.91 -117.21
CA GLU A 43 21.40 -141.73 -118.69
C GLU A 43 20.59 -140.57 -119.34
N LEU A 44 21.29 -139.65 -120.03
CA LEU A 44 21.21 -139.38 -121.50
C LEU A 44 21.98 -138.09 -121.94
N SER A 45 22.99 -138.25 -122.82
CA SER A 45 23.61 -137.27 -123.76
C SER A 45 24.37 -136.01 -123.25
N GLU A 46 25.34 -135.54 -124.05
CA GLU A 46 26.48 -134.67 -123.64
C GLU A 46 26.20 -133.16 -123.49
N LYS A 47 25.07 -132.64 -123.98
CA LYS A 47 24.84 -131.19 -124.16
C LYS A 47 24.67 -130.34 -122.88
N THR A 48 24.63 -130.94 -121.70
CA THR A 48 24.29 -130.24 -120.45
C THR A 48 25.50 -129.69 -119.67
N LYS A 49 26.73 -130.07 -120.02
CA LYS A 49 27.94 -129.71 -119.25
C LYS A 49 28.50 -128.31 -119.56
N GLU A 50 28.32 -127.78 -120.77
CA GLU A 50 28.86 -126.47 -121.16
C GLU A 50 28.11 -125.29 -120.50
N GLN A 51 26.80 -125.42 -120.31
CA GLN A 51 25.94 -124.32 -119.84
C GLN A 51 26.23 -123.88 -118.38
N LEU A 52 26.73 -124.79 -117.54
CA LEU A 52 27.10 -124.46 -116.15
C LEU A 52 28.43 -123.71 -116.05
N ALA A 53 29.41 -124.00 -116.92
CA ALA A 53 30.71 -123.34 -116.92
C ALA A 53 30.61 -121.86 -117.35
N GLU A 54 29.75 -121.54 -118.32
CA GLU A 54 29.48 -120.15 -118.71
C GLU A 54 28.88 -119.32 -117.56
N ALA A 55 28.01 -119.93 -116.73
CA ALA A 55 27.34 -119.24 -115.64
C ALA A 55 28.31 -118.79 -114.54
N GLU A 56 29.25 -119.65 -114.12
CA GLU A 56 30.28 -119.30 -113.14
C GLU A 56 31.23 -118.21 -113.69
N LEU A 57 31.61 -118.30 -114.97
CA LEU A 57 32.50 -117.34 -115.62
C LEU A 57 31.87 -115.95 -115.75
N ARG A 58 30.55 -115.87 -115.96
CA ARG A 58 29.79 -114.59 -115.90
C ARG A 58 29.79 -114.00 -114.47
N GLN A 59 29.60 -114.81 -113.42
CA GLN A 59 29.62 -114.31 -112.04
C GLN A 59 30.99 -113.74 -111.62
N LEU A 60 32.09 -114.43 -111.97
CA LEU A 60 33.46 -113.99 -111.64
C LEU A 60 33.82 -112.66 -112.31
N ARG A 61 33.49 -112.48 -113.60
CA ARG A 61 33.66 -111.19 -114.31
C ARG A 61 32.91 -110.05 -113.62
N LEU A 62 31.71 -110.33 -113.10
CA LEU A 62 30.86 -109.36 -112.42
C LEU A 62 31.42 -108.95 -111.04
N GLN A 63 32.06 -109.88 -110.30
CA GLN A 63 32.76 -109.55 -109.05
C GLN A 63 34.05 -108.76 -109.28
N PHE A 64 34.86 -109.12 -110.29
CA PHE A 64 36.05 -108.33 -110.64
C PHE A 64 35.69 -106.90 -111.01
N ARG A 65 34.61 -106.69 -111.77
CA ARG A 65 34.09 -105.35 -112.10
C ARG A 65 33.75 -104.55 -110.83
N LYS A 66 32.96 -105.13 -109.92
CA LYS A 66 32.60 -104.49 -108.64
C LYS A 66 33.82 -104.15 -107.77
N MET A 67 34.85 -105.00 -107.75
CA MET A 67 36.09 -104.74 -107.01
C MET A 67 36.94 -103.62 -107.65
N VAL A 68 36.99 -103.54 -108.97
CA VAL A 68 37.68 -102.46 -109.68
C VAL A 68 36.94 -101.12 -109.48
N GLU A 69 35.62 -101.13 -109.52
CA GLU A 69 34.78 -99.96 -109.24
C GLU A 69 34.85 -99.53 -107.76
N SER A 70 34.93 -100.46 -106.80
CA SER A 70 35.13 -100.13 -105.38
C SER A 70 36.54 -99.59 -105.09
N ARG A 71 37.58 -100.13 -105.72
CA ARG A 71 38.96 -99.59 -105.61
C ARG A 71 39.08 -98.20 -106.23
N LYS A 72 38.44 -97.96 -107.38
CA LYS A 72 38.39 -96.62 -108.01
C LYS A 72 37.65 -95.62 -107.14
N SER A 73 36.47 -95.96 -106.62
CA SER A 73 35.68 -95.07 -105.76
C SER A 73 36.32 -94.83 -104.38
N PHE A 74 37.01 -95.82 -103.80
CA PHE A 74 37.81 -95.63 -102.58
C PHE A 74 38.99 -94.69 -102.82
N ASN A 75 39.78 -94.89 -103.88
CA ASN A 75 40.88 -93.98 -104.24
C ASN A 75 40.37 -92.56 -104.49
N PHE A 76 39.25 -92.40 -105.20
CA PHE A 76 38.63 -91.09 -105.44
C PHE A 76 38.17 -90.43 -104.13
N ARG A 77 37.52 -91.15 -103.22
CA ARG A 77 37.16 -90.64 -101.89
C ARG A 77 38.38 -90.27 -101.03
N SER A 78 39.45 -91.06 -101.12
CA SER A 78 40.72 -90.78 -100.42
C SER A 78 41.39 -89.51 -100.97
N GLN A 79 41.48 -89.37 -102.30
CA GLN A 79 41.99 -88.17 -102.96
C GLN A 79 41.14 -86.93 -102.66
N LEU A 80 39.81 -87.05 -102.64
CA LEU A 80 38.92 -85.95 -102.22
C LEU A 80 39.16 -85.56 -100.75
N LYS A 81 39.31 -86.52 -99.84
CA LYS A 81 39.58 -86.23 -98.43
C LYS A 81 40.95 -85.57 -98.24
N LEU A 82 41.99 -86.07 -98.91
CA LEU A 82 43.31 -85.44 -98.94
C LEU A 82 43.24 -84.02 -99.52
N SER A 83 42.52 -83.80 -100.62
CA SER A 83 42.32 -82.46 -101.19
C SER A 83 41.60 -81.52 -100.23
N SER A 84 40.58 -82.01 -99.50
CA SER A 84 39.89 -81.25 -98.46
C SER A 84 40.85 -80.86 -97.33
N GLN A 85 41.65 -81.80 -96.83
CA GLN A 85 42.63 -81.54 -95.77
C GLN A 85 43.73 -80.59 -96.21
N HIS A 86 44.19 -80.64 -97.47
CA HIS A 86 45.16 -79.66 -98.00
C HIS A 86 44.57 -78.25 -98.07
N LYS A 87 43.28 -78.10 -98.46
CA LYS A 87 42.59 -76.80 -98.44
C LYS A 87 42.42 -76.26 -97.02
N GLU A 88 42.10 -77.12 -96.06
CA GLU A 88 41.97 -76.78 -94.64
C GLU A 88 43.32 -76.35 -94.04
N ILE A 89 44.41 -77.06 -94.36
CA ILE A 89 45.78 -76.67 -93.99
C ILE A 89 46.15 -75.32 -94.62
N GLN A 90 45.82 -75.07 -95.88
CA GLN A 90 46.06 -73.78 -96.53
C GLN A 90 45.28 -72.63 -95.89
N ALA A 91 44.04 -72.87 -95.46
CA ALA A 91 43.24 -71.88 -94.72
C ALA A 91 43.86 -71.57 -93.35
N LEU A 92 44.22 -72.59 -92.57
CA LEU A 92 44.90 -72.41 -91.28
C LEU A 92 46.28 -71.73 -91.42
N GLN A 93 47.02 -71.99 -92.51
CA GLN A 93 48.25 -71.27 -92.82
C GLN A 93 48.00 -69.80 -93.17
N ALA A 94 46.90 -69.48 -93.86
CA ALA A 94 46.51 -68.10 -94.13
C ALA A 94 46.13 -67.36 -92.84
N GLU A 95 45.32 -67.97 -91.97
CA GLU A 95 44.97 -67.44 -90.64
C GLU A 95 46.22 -67.25 -89.76
N GLN A 96 47.13 -68.22 -89.73
CA GLN A 96 48.40 -68.11 -89.00
C GLN A 96 49.25 -66.93 -89.51
N ASN A 97 49.32 -66.74 -90.83
CA ASN A 97 50.04 -65.61 -91.43
C ASN A 97 49.37 -64.27 -91.10
N GLU A 98 48.04 -64.20 -91.13
CA GLU A 98 47.27 -63.00 -90.76
C GLU A 98 47.48 -62.64 -89.28
N ILE A 99 47.33 -63.60 -88.36
CA ILE A 99 47.59 -63.39 -86.93
C ILE A 99 49.05 -62.97 -86.70
N THR A 100 50.01 -63.58 -87.41
CA THR A 100 51.43 -63.20 -87.31
C THR A 100 51.68 -61.78 -87.82
N LEU A 101 50.98 -61.36 -88.87
CA LEU A 101 51.02 -59.99 -89.40
C LEU A 101 50.41 -58.99 -88.43
N VAL A 102 49.26 -59.29 -87.82
CA VAL A 102 48.65 -58.44 -86.78
C VAL A 102 49.58 -58.34 -85.56
N LEU A 103 50.18 -59.45 -85.12
CA LEU A 103 51.16 -59.44 -84.03
C LEU A 103 52.42 -58.64 -84.37
N SER A 104 52.89 -58.64 -85.62
CA SER A 104 54.05 -57.84 -86.04
C SER A 104 53.73 -56.35 -86.16
N LEU A 105 52.51 -55.98 -86.55
CA LEU A 105 52.01 -54.60 -86.51
C LEU A 105 51.88 -54.09 -85.08
N LEU A 106 51.28 -54.88 -84.18
CA LEU A 106 51.17 -54.53 -82.75
C LEU A 106 52.56 -54.39 -82.10
N LYS A 107 53.49 -55.29 -82.41
CA LYS A 107 54.89 -55.24 -81.93
C LYS A 107 55.81 -54.34 -82.77
N SER A 108 55.27 -53.54 -83.69
CA SER A 108 56.09 -52.60 -84.46
C SER A 108 56.64 -51.51 -83.52
N SER A 109 57.89 -51.08 -83.72
CA SER A 109 58.52 -50.10 -82.81
C SER A 109 57.66 -48.85 -82.68
N LYS A 110 57.09 -48.34 -83.78
CA LYS A 110 56.22 -47.16 -83.77
C LYS A 110 55.04 -47.27 -82.79
N ASN A 111 54.40 -48.43 -82.72
CA ASN A 111 53.28 -48.63 -81.80
C ASN A 111 53.78 -48.77 -80.34
N LEU A 112 54.87 -49.51 -80.13
CA LEU A 112 55.51 -49.60 -78.80
C LEU A 112 56.01 -48.23 -78.28
N ASP A 113 56.59 -47.41 -79.16
CA ASP A 113 57.08 -46.06 -78.87
C ASP A 113 55.89 -45.10 -78.57
N LEU A 114 54.74 -45.28 -79.22
CA LEU A 114 53.51 -44.55 -78.94
C LEU A 114 52.89 -44.99 -77.60
N ASP A 115 52.78 -46.29 -77.35
CA ASP A 115 52.28 -46.83 -76.09
C ASP A 115 53.15 -46.41 -74.90
N GLN A 116 54.47 -46.39 -75.08
CA GLN A 116 55.40 -45.90 -74.06
C GLN A 116 55.26 -44.38 -73.81
N LYS A 117 55.02 -43.57 -74.86
CA LYS A 117 54.71 -42.14 -74.70
C LYS A 117 53.39 -41.92 -73.97
N ASN A 118 52.33 -42.62 -74.40
CA ASN A 118 51.01 -42.58 -73.77
C ASN A 118 51.09 -43.00 -72.28
N TYR A 119 51.89 -44.02 -71.96
CA TYR A 119 52.13 -44.46 -70.59
C TYR A 119 52.86 -43.39 -69.74
N LEU A 120 53.90 -42.76 -70.29
CA LEU A 120 54.63 -41.68 -69.60
C LEU A 120 53.76 -40.43 -69.39
N GLU A 121 52.98 -40.05 -70.40
CA GLU A 121 52.03 -38.93 -70.32
C GLU A 121 50.90 -39.22 -69.31
N LEU A 122 50.31 -40.42 -69.35
CA LEU A 122 49.32 -40.85 -68.36
C LEU A 122 49.89 -40.84 -66.94
N ARG A 123 51.13 -41.31 -66.76
CA ARG A 123 51.82 -41.27 -65.46
C ARG A 123 52.06 -39.83 -64.98
N PHE A 124 52.44 -38.92 -65.87
CA PHE A 124 52.61 -37.51 -65.54
C PHE A 124 51.27 -36.85 -65.17
N LEU A 125 50.20 -37.12 -65.91
CA LEU A 125 48.85 -36.62 -65.62
C LEU A 125 48.28 -37.19 -64.31
N LEU A 126 48.58 -38.45 -63.99
CA LEU A 126 48.24 -39.06 -62.69
C LEU A 126 48.98 -38.38 -61.54
N GLN A 127 50.29 -38.15 -61.66
CA GLN A 127 51.07 -37.42 -60.65
C GLN A 127 50.51 -36.00 -60.44
N ALA A 128 50.28 -35.25 -61.53
CA ALA A 128 49.71 -33.90 -61.45
C ALA A 128 48.32 -33.90 -60.80
N LYS A 129 47.48 -34.91 -61.08
CA LYS A 129 46.18 -35.08 -60.42
C LYS A 129 46.34 -35.34 -58.92
N GLU A 130 47.28 -36.20 -58.51
CA GLU A 130 47.58 -36.46 -57.10
C GLU A 130 48.07 -35.20 -56.37
N ASP A 131 48.95 -34.42 -57.01
CA ASP A 131 49.46 -33.15 -56.48
C ASP A 131 48.33 -32.11 -56.31
N TYR A 132 47.43 -31.97 -57.30
CA TYR A 132 46.25 -31.10 -57.18
C TYR A 132 45.25 -31.61 -56.14
N GLU A 133 45.04 -32.92 -56.01
CA GLU A 133 44.22 -33.48 -54.94
C GLU A 133 44.80 -33.21 -53.55
N ALA A 134 46.13 -33.26 -53.40
CA ALA A 134 46.82 -32.90 -52.16
C ALA A 134 46.63 -31.41 -51.83
N MET A 135 46.80 -30.52 -52.81
CA MET A 135 46.56 -29.08 -52.63
C MET A 135 45.08 -28.77 -52.28
N ILE A 136 44.13 -29.45 -52.93
CA ILE A 136 42.69 -29.32 -52.61
C ILE A 136 42.39 -29.81 -51.20
N LYS A 137 43.05 -30.89 -50.72
CA LYS A 137 42.91 -31.37 -49.33
C LYS A 137 43.42 -30.32 -48.34
N SER A 138 44.64 -29.80 -48.53
CA SER A 138 45.21 -28.78 -47.63
C SER A 138 44.40 -27.47 -47.62
N MET A 139 43.85 -27.04 -48.77
CA MET A 139 42.95 -25.88 -48.83
C MET A 139 41.63 -26.13 -48.11
N LYS A 140 41.07 -27.35 -48.16
CA LYS A 140 39.85 -27.70 -47.41
C LYS A 140 40.10 -27.75 -45.91
N GLU A 141 41.25 -28.28 -45.48
CA GLU A 141 41.66 -28.26 -44.07
C GLU A 141 41.79 -26.82 -43.55
N LEU A 142 42.46 -25.94 -44.31
CA LEU A 142 42.57 -24.51 -43.97
C LEU A 142 41.21 -23.80 -43.91
N LEU A 143 40.27 -24.13 -44.81
CA LEU A 143 38.91 -23.59 -44.76
C LEU A 143 38.17 -24.01 -43.48
N VAL A 144 38.26 -25.29 -43.10
CA VAL A 144 37.67 -25.80 -41.84
C VAL A 144 38.28 -25.08 -40.63
N GLU A 145 39.61 -24.89 -40.59
CA GLU A 145 40.24 -24.11 -39.52
C GLU A 145 39.76 -22.66 -39.44
N LEU A 146 39.52 -22.02 -40.59
CA LEU A 146 39.03 -20.64 -40.65
C LEU A 146 37.56 -20.56 -40.21
N ASP A 147 36.71 -21.50 -40.62
CA ASP A 147 35.32 -21.61 -40.18
C ASP A 147 35.24 -21.85 -38.66
N GLU A 148 36.11 -22.71 -38.10
CA GLU A 148 36.22 -22.89 -36.65
C GLU A 148 36.62 -21.58 -35.93
N LYS A 149 37.59 -20.84 -36.47
CA LYS A 149 38.01 -19.54 -35.93
C LYS A 149 36.89 -18.49 -36.01
N ILE A 150 36.10 -18.48 -37.09
CA ILE A 150 34.90 -17.64 -37.25
C ILE A 150 33.88 -17.98 -36.16
N VAL A 151 33.51 -19.24 -36.00
CA VAL A 151 32.54 -19.69 -34.97
C VAL A 151 33.03 -19.38 -33.55
N GLN A 152 34.34 -19.48 -33.27
CA GLN A 152 34.91 -19.06 -31.99
C GLN A 152 34.79 -17.55 -31.76
N MET A 153 35.00 -16.72 -32.79
CA MET A 153 34.84 -15.27 -32.70
C MET A 153 33.37 -14.85 -32.57
N GLU A 154 32.44 -15.50 -33.26
CA GLU A 154 31.00 -15.29 -33.11
C GLU A 154 30.50 -15.65 -31.70
N LYS A 155 31.02 -16.73 -31.10
CA LYS A 155 30.77 -17.08 -29.68
C LYS A 155 31.31 -16.01 -28.72
N LYS A 156 32.49 -15.44 -28.98
CA LYS A 156 33.03 -14.30 -28.20
C LYS A 156 32.16 -13.04 -28.36
N ILE A 157 31.76 -12.69 -29.58
CA ILE A 157 30.91 -11.52 -29.87
C ILE A 157 29.52 -11.67 -29.23
N SER A 158 28.89 -12.84 -29.33
CA SER A 158 27.57 -13.09 -28.75
C SER A 158 27.60 -13.09 -27.22
N SER A 159 28.61 -13.69 -26.58
CA SER A 159 28.79 -13.59 -25.12
C SER A 159 29.02 -12.15 -24.65
N GLN A 160 29.87 -11.37 -25.33
CA GLN A 160 30.07 -9.94 -25.02
C GLN A 160 28.80 -9.12 -25.20
N LYS A 161 28.05 -9.30 -26.30
CA LYS A 161 26.73 -8.67 -26.52
C LYS A 161 25.74 -9.02 -25.41
N GLN A 162 25.74 -10.28 -24.94
CA GLN A 162 24.86 -10.70 -23.84
C GLN A 162 25.26 -10.05 -22.50
N ILE A 163 26.56 -9.95 -22.20
CA ILE A 163 27.09 -9.26 -21.01
C ILE A 163 26.74 -7.76 -21.09
N PHE A 164 26.99 -7.09 -22.21
CA PHE A 164 26.66 -5.69 -22.41
C PHE A 164 25.16 -5.41 -22.25
N THR A 165 24.30 -6.24 -22.85
CA THR A 165 22.84 -6.15 -22.69
C THR A 165 22.39 -6.34 -21.24
N LYS A 166 23.03 -7.25 -20.49
CA LYS A 166 22.78 -7.44 -19.06
C LYS A 166 23.23 -6.22 -18.24
N MET A 167 24.42 -5.67 -18.51
CA MET A 167 24.92 -4.45 -17.86
C MET A 167 24.01 -3.25 -18.13
N GLN A 168 23.56 -3.04 -19.37
CA GLN A 168 22.67 -1.93 -19.73
C GLN A 168 21.28 -2.05 -19.09
N LYS A 169 20.78 -3.28 -18.89
CA LYS A 169 19.52 -3.53 -18.16
C LYS A 169 19.65 -3.33 -16.66
N ALA A 170 20.80 -3.68 -16.07
CA ALA A 170 21.08 -3.51 -14.65
C ALA A 170 21.38 -2.05 -14.30
N ASN A 171 22.26 -1.41 -15.07
CA ASN A 171 22.68 -0.02 -14.89
C ASN A 171 21.85 0.90 -15.80
N ASN A 172 20.54 0.99 -15.51
CA ASN A 172 19.65 1.90 -16.21
C ASN A 172 19.68 3.28 -15.50
N PRO A 173 20.36 4.30 -16.06
CA PRO A 173 20.58 5.57 -15.39
C PRO A 173 19.27 6.31 -15.08
N GLN A 174 18.24 6.14 -15.91
CA GLN A 174 16.92 6.75 -15.68
C GLN A 174 16.23 6.19 -14.42
N LYS A 175 16.44 4.91 -14.09
CA LYS A 175 15.91 4.33 -12.84
C LYS A 175 16.64 4.90 -11.62
N LEU A 176 17.98 4.97 -11.69
CA LEU A 176 18.79 5.55 -10.63
C LEU A 176 18.46 7.02 -10.42
N GLN A 177 18.33 7.80 -11.49
CA GLN A 177 17.98 9.23 -11.43
C GLN A 177 16.57 9.46 -10.88
N LYS A 178 15.57 8.64 -11.26
CA LYS A 178 14.25 8.66 -10.63
C LYS A 178 14.32 8.33 -9.14
N GLN A 179 15.14 7.36 -8.74
CA GLN A 179 15.31 7.00 -7.33
C GLN A 179 16.00 8.10 -6.52
N ILE A 180 17.02 8.76 -7.10
CA ILE A 180 17.66 9.96 -6.53
C ILE A 180 16.60 11.07 -6.35
N HIS A 181 15.84 11.41 -7.39
CA HIS A 181 14.83 12.46 -7.32
C HIS A 181 13.73 12.15 -6.29
N ILE A 182 13.30 10.89 -6.15
CA ILE A 182 12.36 10.48 -5.09
C ILE A 182 12.96 10.68 -3.69
N LEU A 183 14.24 10.37 -3.50
CA LEU A 183 14.94 10.56 -2.23
C LEU A 183 15.13 12.05 -1.91
N GLU A 184 15.48 12.87 -2.90
CA GLU A 184 15.59 14.33 -2.80
C GLU A 184 14.23 14.96 -2.44
N SER A 185 13.16 14.62 -3.17
CA SER A 185 11.81 15.11 -2.86
C SER A 185 11.32 14.66 -1.47
N ARG A 186 11.69 13.44 -1.03
CA ARG A 186 11.41 12.97 0.34
C ARG A 186 12.22 13.75 1.39
N LEU A 187 13.49 14.02 1.12
CA LEU A 187 14.35 14.83 1.99
C LEU A 187 13.81 16.25 2.12
N ASN A 188 13.47 16.90 1.00
CA ASN A 188 12.87 18.23 0.96
C ASN A 188 11.57 18.29 1.77
N ARG A 189 10.67 17.31 1.61
CA ARG A 189 9.42 17.24 2.37
C ARG A 189 9.64 17.06 3.89
N VAL A 190 10.68 16.30 4.29
CA VAL A 190 11.06 16.17 5.71
C VAL A 190 11.66 17.47 6.24
N THR A 191 12.52 18.14 5.46
CA THR A 191 13.12 19.44 5.80
C THR A 191 12.07 20.54 5.93
N GLU A 192 11.10 20.60 5.02
CA GLU A 192 9.94 21.50 5.14
C GLU A 192 9.13 21.22 6.39
N HIS A 193 8.83 19.96 6.69
CA HIS A 193 8.09 19.59 7.90
C HIS A 193 8.86 20.00 9.16
N PHE A 194 10.17 19.77 9.19
CA PHE A 194 11.04 20.22 10.28
C PHE A 194 11.04 21.74 10.43
N ASN A 195 11.18 22.50 9.33
CA ASN A 195 11.11 23.96 9.35
C ASN A 195 9.74 24.46 9.81
N LYS A 196 8.64 23.83 9.37
CA LYS A 196 7.27 24.11 9.86
C LYS A 196 7.20 23.89 11.38
N MET A 197 7.73 22.77 11.90
CA MET A 197 7.80 22.50 13.34
C MET A 197 8.69 23.48 14.12
N LEU A 198 9.79 23.96 13.53
CA LEU A 198 10.61 25.02 14.15
C LEU A 198 9.85 26.35 14.22
N THR A 199 9.13 26.74 13.17
CA THR A 199 8.34 27.99 13.18
C THR A 199 7.15 27.93 14.14
N THR A 200 6.47 26.78 14.30
CA THR A 200 5.43 26.63 15.32
C THR A 200 6.03 26.62 16.73
N ASN A 201 7.18 25.96 16.94
CA ASN A 201 7.88 26.00 18.23
C ASN A 201 8.33 27.42 18.60
N ALA A 202 8.80 28.22 17.63
CA ALA A 202 9.16 29.62 17.84
C ALA A 202 7.94 30.47 18.25
N LYS A 203 6.79 30.29 17.58
CA LYS A 203 5.53 30.96 17.96
C LYS A 203 5.07 30.58 19.38
N LEU A 204 5.10 29.29 19.72
CA LEU A 204 4.75 28.81 21.07
C LEU A 204 5.69 29.35 22.15
N ARG A 205 7.00 29.49 21.86
CA ARG A 205 7.93 30.16 22.78
C ARG A 205 7.58 31.62 22.99
N GLN A 206 7.24 32.35 21.92
CA GLN A 206 6.81 33.74 22.02
C GLN A 206 5.51 33.89 22.83
N GLU A 207 4.55 32.99 22.62
CA GLU A 207 3.31 32.93 23.41
C GLU A 207 3.58 32.64 24.89
N ILE A 208 4.48 31.70 25.21
CA ILE A 208 4.91 31.42 26.58
C ILE A 208 5.56 32.64 27.24
N GLU A 209 6.42 33.38 26.53
CA GLU A 209 7.01 34.61 27.08
C GLU A 209 5.96 35.72 27.26
N ASN A 210 5.02 35.89 26.32
CA ASN A 210 3.91 36.84 26.47
C ASN A 210 3.08 36.52 27.73
N LEU A 211 2.67 35.26 27.92
CA LEU A 211 1.93 34.80 29.10
C LEU A 211 2.74 34.98 30.40
N ARG A 212 4.07 34.88 30.35
CA ARG A 212 4.94 35.19 31.51
C ARG A 212 4.96 36.67 31.83
N PHE A 213 5.02 37.55 30.83
CA PHE A 213 4.91 38.99 31.04
C PHE A 213 3.54 39.38 31.60
N GLU A 214 2.46 38.87 31.02
CA GLU A 214 1.10 39.07 31.54
C GLU A 214 1.00 38.62 33.00
N LYS A 215 1.44 37.39 33.32
CA LYS A 215 1.47 36.90 34.70
C LYS A 215 2.26 37.83 35.63
N ALA A 216 3.44 38.29 35.22
CA ALA A 216 4.25 39.22 36.02
C ALA A 216 3.54 40.57 36.26
N THR A 217 2.75 41.06 35.30
CA THR A 217 1.92 42.26 35.51
C THR A 217 0.76 42.00 36.48
N TYR A 218 0.09 40.85 36.38
CA TYR A 218 -0.96 40.45 37.33
C TYR A 218 -0.42 40.24 38.75
N ASP A 219 0.73 39.58 38.91
CA ASP A 219 1.40 39.37 40.20
C ASP A 219 1.76 40.72 40.86
N ASN A 220 2.20 41.72 40.07
CA ASN A 220 2.47 43.08 40.57
C ASN A 220 1.18 43.81 41.01
N ILE A 221 0.12 43.80 40.19
CA ILE A 221 -1.18 44.39 40.55
C ILE A 221 -1.74 43.73 41.81
N TYR A 222 -1.64 42.40 41.92
CA TYR A 222 -2.06 41.65 43.10
C TYR A 222 -1.29 42.08 44.36
N GLN A 223 0.04 42.24 44.27
CA GLN A 223 0.85 42.76 45.38
C GLN A 223 0.43 44.17 45.80
N GLN A 224 0.16 45.06 44.84
CA GLN A 224 -0.34 46.42 45.13
C GLN A 224 -1.71 46.40 45.83
N LEU A 225 -2.63 45.55 45.37
CA LEU A 225 -3.94 45.35 46.01
C LEU A 225 -3.80 44.80 47.43
N CYS A 226 -2.91 43.83 47.66
CA CYS A 226 -2.62 43.32 49.00
C CYS A 226 -2.03 44.40 49.92
N GLN A 227 -1.13 45.26 49.42
CA GLN A 227 -0.58 46.38 50.19
C GLN A 227 -1.67 47.42 50.54
N SER A 228 -2.55 47.74 49.60
CA SER A 228 -3.70 48.62 49.81
C SER A 228 -4.67 48.05 50.87
N LEU A 229 -5.02 46.76 50.76
CA LEU A 229 -5.87 46.09 51.75
C LEU A 229 -5.23 46.07 53.15
N LEU A 230 -3.92 45.86 53.24
CA LEU A 230 -3.18 45.93 54.50
C LEU A 230 -3.14 47.36 55.08
N SER A 231 -3.05 48.39 54.26
CA SER A 231 -3.09 49.78 54.72
C SER A 231 -4.50 50.15 55.22
N GLN A 232 -5.55 49.75 54.50
CA GLN A 232 -6.95 49.93 54.91
C GLN A 232 -7.28 49.17 56.20
N LYS A 233 -6.75 47.94 56.38
CA LYS A 233 -6.92 47.20 57.64
C LYS A 233 -6.22 47.89 58.81
N LYS A 234 -5.07 48.53 58.58
CA LYS A 234 -4.39 49.33 59.61
C LYS A 234 -5.21 50.57 59.98
N THR A 235 -5.74 51.33 59.02
CA THR A 235 -6.58 52.51 59.32
C THR A 235 -7.89 52.13 60.00
N MET A 236 -8.52 51.02 59.61
CA MET A 236 -9.68 50.46 60.31
C MET A 236 -9.37 50.09 61.76
N ASN A 237 -8.26 49.38 62.01
CA ASN A 237 -7.84 49.03 63.37
C ASN A 237 -7.57 50.27 64.23
N LEU A 238 -6.90 51.29 63.69
CA LEU A 238 -6.65 52.56 64.38
C LEU A 238 -7.95 53.30 64.72
N ALA A 239 -8.95 53.29 63.81
CA ALA A 239 -10.26 53.87 64.07
C ALA A 239 -11.02 53.11 65.18
N ILE A 240 -10.90 51.77 65.23
CA ILE A 240 -11.47 50.93 66.31
C ILE A 240 -10.78 51.25 67.65
N GLU A 241 -9.45 51.36 67.66
CA GLU A 241 -8.66 51.69 68.86
C GLU A 241 -9.01 53.08 69.40
N GLN A 242 -9.07 54.10 68.54
CA GLN A 242 -9.53 55.45 68.90
C GLN A 242 -10.97 55.45 69.41
N SER A 243 -11.86 54.65 68.81
CA SER A 243 -13.25 54.51 69.27
C SER A 243 -13.34 53.85 70.65
N SER A 244 -12.53 52.82 70.90
CA SER A 244 -12.41 52.17 72.22
C SER A 244 -11.90 53.15 73.27
N GLN A 245 -10.84 53.91 72.95
CA GLN A 245 -10.28 54.91 73.84
C GLN A 245 -11.29 56.02 74.18
N ALA A 246 -12.02 56.54 73.18
CA ALA A 246 -13.07 57.54 73.39
C ALA A 246 -14.23 56.99 74.24
N TYR A 247 -14.59 55.72 74.06
CA TYR A 247 -15.59 55.04 74.89
C TYR A 247 -15.11 54.89 76.35
N GLU A 248 -13.87 54.44 76.57
CA GLU A 248 -13.25 54.33 77.90
C GLU A 248 -13.18 55.69 78.62
N GLN A 249 -12.77 56.74 77.90
CA GLN A 249 -12.77 58.12 78.41
C GLN A 249 -14.19 58.56 78.81
N ARG A 250 -15.19 58.33 77.96
CA ARG A 250 -16.60 58.65 78.28
C ARG A 250 -17.11 57.88 79.50
N CYS A 251 -16.77 56.60 79.64
CA CYS A 251 -17.09 55.80 80.82
C CYS A 251 -16.38 56.32 82.08
N ALA A 252 -15.11 56.73 81.99
CA ALA A 252 -14.39 57.34 83.10
C ALA A 252 -15.02 58.68 83.52
N MET A 253 -15.38 59.54 82.56
CA MET A 253 -16.09 60.80 82.81
C MET A 253 -17.46 60.56 83.48
N ALA A 254 -18.23 59.57 83.03
CA ALA A 254 -19.50 59.21 83.65
C ALA A 254 -19.34 58.71 85.10
N ARG A 255 -18.29 57.91 85.39
CA ARG A 255 -17.95 57.51 86.77
C ARG A 255 -17.55 58.71 87.63
N MET A 256 -16.74 59.64 87.10
CA MET A 256 -16.36 60.86 87.81
C MET A 256 -17.57 61.77 88.09
N ALA A 257 -18.52 61.89 87.15
CA ALA A 257 -19.77 62.62 87.37
C ALA A 257 -20.59 61.98 88.51
N ALA A 258 -20.81 60.66 88.45
CA ALA A 258 -21.54 59.95 89.51
C ALA A 258 -20.87 60.05 90.91
N MET A 259 -19.54 60.13 90.97
CA MET A 259 -18.80 60.38 92.21
C MET A 259 -18.98 61.82 92.72
N LYS A 260 -18.97 62.82 91.82
CA LYS A 260 -19.27 64.22 92.16
C LYS A 260 -20.71 64.41 92.63
N ASP A 261 -21.68 63.75 91.98
CA ASP A 261 -23.09 63.81 92.36
C ASP A 261 -23.34 63.20 93.75
N ARG A 262 -22.58 62.16 94.13
CA ARG A 262 -22.56 61.63 95.51
C ARG A 262 -21.96 62.64 96.48
N GLN A 263 -20.75 63.12 96.21
CA GLN A 263 -20.08 64.12 97.05
C GLN A 263 -20.95 65.38 97.26
N GLN A 264 -21.68 65.84 96.23
CA GLN A 264 -22.58 66.99 96.33
C GLN A 264 -23.81 66.70 97.19
N LYS A 265 -24.32 65.45 97.21
CA LYS A 265 -25.36 65.01 98.13
C LYS A 265 -24.85 64.97 99.56
N ASP A 266 -23.69 64.34 99.78
CA ASP A 266 -23.04 64.26 101.09
C ASP A 266 -22.81 65.67 101.68
N ILE A 267 -22.36 66.64 100.86
CA ILE A 267 -22.24 68.06 101.25
C ILE A 267 -23.60 68.68 101.57
N SER A 268 -24.66 68.38 100.80
CA SER A 268 -26.00 68.91 101.08
C SER A 268 -26.62 68.33 102.35
N GLU A 269 -26.37 67.05 102.66
CA GLU A 269 -26.78 66.39 103.89
C GLU A 269 -26.02 66.96 105.10
N TYR A 270 -24.70 67.13 104.99
CA TYR A 270 -23.88 67.79 106.01
C TYR A 270 -24.29 69.25 106.27
N ASN A 271 -24.63 70.01 105.23
CA ASN A 271 -25.15 71.37 105.39
C ASN A 271 -26.53 71.42 106.06
N LEU A 272 -27.38 70.40 105.85
CA LEU A 272 -28.65 70.26 106.56
C LEU A 272 -28.41 69.92 108.04
N GLU A 273 -27.50 69.00 108.34
CA GLU A 273 -27.09 68.67 109.72
C GLU A 273 -26.53 69.90 110.45
N ILE A 274 -25.69 70.71 109.79
CA ILE A 274 -25.24 72.01 110.31
C ILE A 274 -26.43 72.92 110.61
N GLN A 275 -27.39 73.09 109.68
CA GLN A 275 -28.55 73.96 109.93
C GLN A 275 -29.44 73.45 111.07
N GLU A 276 -29.53 72.13 111.28
CA GLU A 276 -30.24 71.56 112.43
C GLU A 276 -29.50 71.81 113.74
N LEU A 277 -28.18 71.63 113.76
CA LEU A 277 -27.32 71.96 114.91
C LEU A 277 -27.34 73.47 115.21
N GLU A 278 -27.32 74.33 114.19
CA GLU A 278 -27.48 75.78 114.32
C GLU A 278 -28.85 76.13 114.91
N ARG A 279 -29.95 75.51 114.45
CA ARG A 279 -31.29 75.72 115.04
C ARG A 279 -31.36 75.28 116.50
N LEU A 280 -30.71 74.17 116.86
CA LEU A 280 -30.61 73.71 118.24
C LEU A 280 -29.78 74.69 119.09
N TYR A 281 -28.65 75.16 118.56
CA TYR A 281 -27.81 76.18 119.21
C TYR A 281 -28.55 77.51 119.37
N ASP A 282 -29.29 77.95 118.36
CA ASP A 282 -30.15 79.14 118.39
C ASP A 282 -31.25 79.01 119.45
N HIS A 283 -31.84 77.81 119.58
CA HIS A 283 -32.83 77.53 120.61
C HIS A 283 -32.18 77.52 122.01
N GLU A 284 -30.99 76.93 122.18
CA GLU A 284 -30.24 76.98 123.44
C GLU A 284 -29.79 78.40 123.78
N GLY A 285 -29.36 79.17 122.78
CA GLY A 285 -28.99 80.59 122.88
C GLY A 285 -30.18 81.47 123.24
N LYS A 286 -31.35 81.24 122.65
CA LYS A 286 -32.62 81.88 123.02
C LYS A 286 -33.08 81.47 124.43
N LEU A 287 -32.84 80.24 124.84
CA LEU A 287 -33.12 79.79 126.21
C LEU A 287 -32.17 80.45 127.23
N LYS A 288 -30.86 80.53 126.92
CA LYS A 288 -29.84 81.24 127.72
C LYS A 288 -30.11 82.74 127.78
N SER A 289 -30.47 83.37 126.67
CA SER A 289 -30.81 84.80 126.64
C SER A 289 -32.14 85.08 127.34
N PHE A 290 -33.14 84.21 127.22
CA PHE A 290 -34.36 84.26 128.03
C PHE A 290 -34.06 84.11 129.51
N LEU A 291 -33.18 83.19 129.91
CA LEU A 291 -32.69 83.07 131.29
C LEU A 291 -32.00 84.37 131.73
N HIS A 292 -31.12 84.94 130.91
CA HIS A 292 -30.45 86.21 131.19
C HIS A 292 -31.42 87.40 131.30
N VAL A 293 -32.47 87.45 130.47
CA VAL A 293 -33.52 88.48 130.52
C VAL A 293 -34.43 88.27 131.74
N LYS A 294 -34.68 87.02 132.16
CA LYS A 294 -35.38 86.69 133.41
C LYS A 294 -34.53 86.93 134.67
N LEU A 295 -33.21 86.94 134.54
CA LEU A 295 -32.24 87.22 135.60
C LEU A 295 -31.69 88.66 135.55
N LYS A 296 -32.15 89.50 134.61
CA LYS A 296 -31.88 90.94 134.59
C LYS A 296 -32.98 91.67 135.35
N ASP A 297 -32.57 92.49 136.31
CA ASP A 297 -33.47 93.33 137.09
C ASP A 297 -34.15 94.43 136.26
N ARG A 298 -35.27 94.92 136.81
CA ARG A 298 -36.39 95.49 136.05
C ARG A 298 -36.27 96.99 135.69
N MET A 299 -35.10 97.46 135.25
CA MET A 299 -34.94 98.78 134.64
C MET A 299 -33.98 98.70 133.44
N GLU A 300 -34.21 99.51 132.40
CA GLU A 300 -33.57 99.53 131.05
C GLU A 300 -34.29 98.72 129.94
N LEU A 301 -35.55 99.07 129.66
CA LEU A 301 -36.30 98.63 128.46
C LEU A 301 -37.15 99.79 127.89
N GLU A 302 -36.52 100.88 127.44
CA GLU A 302 -37.26 102.01 126.83
C GLU A 302 -36.51 102.84 125.74
N GLU A 303 -35.47 102.31 125.08
CA GLU A 303 -34.71 103.05 124.05
C GLU A 303 -34.70 102.45 122.62
N ASP A 304 -35.26 101.25 122.39
CA ASP A 304 -35.22 100.58 121.07
C ASP A 304 -36.61 100.42 120.40
N ALA A 305 -37.38 101.51 120.31
CA ALA A 305 -38.77 101.47 119.79
C ALA A 305 -39.08 102.47 118.64
N LYS A 306 -38.07 103.04 117.96
CA LYS A 306 -38.28 104.00 116.85
C LYS A 306 -37.23 103.90 115.73
N LYS A 307 -37.35 102.93 114.82
CA LYS A 307 -36.74 102.97 113.47
C LYS A 307 -37.18 101.89 112.45
N GLU A 308 -38.39 101.34 112.54
CA GLU A 308 -38.86 100.34 111.56
C GLU A 308 -40.29 100.60 111.05
N GLU A 309 -40.48 101.65 110.23
CA GLU A 309 -41.74 101.82 109.48
C GLU A 309 -41.57 102.71 108.22
N ALA A 310 -41.45 102.10 107.04
CA ALA A 310 -41.74 102.72 105.72
C ALA A 310 -41.58 101.71 104.55
N LEU A 311 -42.60 100.88 104.28
CA LEU A 311 -42.62 99.97 103.12
C LEU A 311 -43.84 100.20 102.22
N LYS A 312 -43.57 100.40 100.91
CA LYS A 312 -44.41 100.05 99.73
C LYS A 312 -45.74 100.81 99.49
N THR A 313 -46.03 101.09 98.22
CA THR A 313 -47.33 100.92 97.48
C THR A 313 -47.24 101.62 96.09
N LYS A 314 -48.05 101.36 95.03
CA LYS A 314 -48.76 100.17 94.47
C LYS A 314 -49.16 100.48 92.99
N ARG A 315 -49.57 99.46 92.21
CA ARG A 315 -49.99 99.51 90.77
C ARG A 315 -51.43 100.06 90.55
N HIS A 316 -51.80 100.57 89.35
CA HIS A 316 -52.71 99.92 88.33
C HIS A 316 -53.52 100.79 87.31
N ARG A 317 -53.81 100.19 86.11
CA ARG A 317 -55.05 100.27 85.25
C ARG A 317 -55.21 101.46 84.25
N LYS A 318 -55.77 101.42 83.00
CA LYS A 318 -56.89 100.64 82.37
C LYS A 318 -57.14 101.00 80.85
N ASN A 319 -57.28 100.00 79.95
CA ASN A 319 -58.18 99.78 78.78
C ASN A 319 -58.53 100.81 77.63
N SER A 320 -58.62 100.26 76.38
CA SER A 320 -59.67 100.45 75.31
C SER A 320 -59.72 101.78 74.51
N LYS A 321 -59.96 101.87 73.18
CA LYS A 321 -60.18 100.97 72.01
C LYS A 321 -59.98 101.82 70.71
N GLY A 322 -59.71 101.22 69.53
CA GLY A 322 -59.75 101.95 68.25
C GLY A 322 -59.20 101.18 67.04
N GLU A 323 -60.10 100.59 66.25
CA GLU A 323 -59.77 99.59 65.21
C GLU A 323 -59.66 100.23 63.80
N SER A 324 -58.45 100.43 63.26
CA SER A 324 -58.21 100.60 61.81
C SER A 324 -56.73 100.50 61.37
N PHE A 325 -55.98 99.53 61.92
CA PHE A 325 -54.59 99.24 61.48
C PHE A 325 -54.26 97.74 61.55
N GLU A 326 -55.27 96.90 61.32
CA GLU A 326 -55.35 95.61 62.01
C GLU A 326 -54.87 94.38 61.25
N SER A 327 -54.54 94.44 59.96
CA SER A 327 -53.96 93.27 59.27
C SER A 327 -52.57 92.94 59.83
N TYR A 328 -51.66 93.92 59.87
CA TYR A 328 -50.35 93.76 60.47
C TYR A 328 -50.39 93.71 62.00
N GLN A 329 -51.23 94.52 62.65
CA GLN A 329 -51.27 94.53 64.11
C GLN A 329 -51.92 93.28 64.71
N VAL A 330 -52.90 92.64 64.04
CA VAL A 330 -53.44 91.34 64.48
C VAL A 330 -52.49 90.19 64.15
N ALA A 331 -51.73 90.23 63.06
CA ALA A 331 -50.65 89.27 62.81
C ALA A 331 -49.55 89.37 63.88
N HIS A 332 -49.11 90.59 64.19
CA HIS A 332 -48.14 90.88 65.25
C HIS A 332 -48.69 90.50 66.63
N LEU A 333 -49.96 90.78 66.95
CA LEU A 333 -50.60 90.35 68.20
C LEU A 333 -50.85 88.84 68.28
N ARG A 334 -50.99 88.13 67.16
CA ARG A 334 -51.02 86.66 67.13
C ARG A 334 -49.64 86.07 67.39
N LEU A 335 -48.58 86.65 66.82
CA LEU A 335 -47.19 86.30 67.12
C LEU A 335 -46.88 86.57 68.60
N MET A 336 -47.21 87.77 69.11
CA MET A 336 -47.06 88.14 70.54
C MET A 336 -47.96 87.36 71.51
N LYS A 337 -48.98 86.63 71.02
CA LYS A 337 -49.77 85.68 71.82
C LYS A 337 -49.24 84.25 71.80
N LEU A 338 -48.37 83.92 70.85
CA LEU A 338 -47.67 82.62 70.78
C LEU A 338 -46.32 82.67 71.50
N VAL A 339 -45.81 83.86 71.83
CA VAL A 339 -44.59 84.07 72.61
C VAL A 339 -44.99 84.48 74.03
N GLU A 340 -45.00 83.52 74.97
CA GLU A 340 -45.36 83.79 76.37
C GLU A 340 -44.39 84.76 77.07
N ASP A 341 -43.14 84.88 76.57
CA ASP A 341 -42.07 85.71 77.13
C ASP A 341 -41.85 87.08 76.43
N GLY A 342 -42.69 87.46 75.46
CA GLY A 342 -42.73 88.81 74.88
C GLY A 342 -41.58 89.26 73.96
N ASN A 343 -40.59 88.43 73.63
CA ASN A 343 -39.45 88.79 72.77
C ASN A 343 -39.61 88.33 71.31
N LEU A 344 -40.03 89.25 70.42
CA LEU A 344 -40.21 88.95 68.99
C LEU A 344 -38.90 88.53 68.27
N SER A 345 -37.75 89.10 68.66
CA SER A 345 -36.45 88.78 68.05
C SER A 345 -36.07 87.31 68.22
N GLN A 346 -36.37 86.72 69.39
CA GLN A 346 -36.10 85.31 69.66
C GLN A 346 -36.99 84.40 68.82
N LEU A 347 -38.25 84.77 68.55
CA LEU A 347 -39.12 84.01 67.66
C LEU A 347 -38.63 84.05 66.20
N ILE A 348 -38.11 85.19 65.74
CA ILE A 348 -37.53 85.31 64.39
C ILE A 348 -36.23 84.49 64.29
N GLU A 349 -35.38 84.54 65.30
CA GLU A 349 -34.15 83.74 65.38
C GLU A 349 -34.47 82.23 65.45
N GLU A 350 -35.47 81.83 66.22
CA GLU A 350 -36.00 80.45 66.21
C GLU A 350 -36.61 80.04 64.87
N PHE A 351 -37.29 80.96 64.16
CA PHE A 351 -37.87 80.68 62.86
C PHE A 351 -36.78 80.50 61.81
N LEU A 352 -35.78 81.40 61.75
CA LEU A 352 -34.61 81.25 60.90
C LEU A 352 -33.84 79.97 61.23
N ALA A 353 -33.60 79.67 62.51
CA ALA A 353 -32.98 78.40 62.92
C ALA A 353 -33.82 77.16 62.61
N LYS A 354 -35.15 77.28 62.43
CA LYS A 354 -36.03 76.21 61.93
C LYS A 354 -36.01 76.15 60.40
N GLU A 355 -35.91 77.28 59.72
CA GLU A 355 -35.78 77.41 58.26
C GLU A 355 -34.44 76.84 57.78
N ASP A 356 -33.31 77.18 58.42
CA ASP A 356 -31.99 76.60 58.16
C ASP A 356 -31.99 75.07 58.33
N LYS A 357 -32.62 74.59 59.42
CA LYS A 357 -32.81 73.14 59.65
C LYS A 357 -33.71 72.50 58.60
N ASN A 358 -34.66 73.24 58.03
CA ASN A 358 -35.54 72.76 56.98
C ASN A 358 -34.82 72.75 55.63
N PHE A 359 -34.05 73.79 55.31
CA PHE A 359 -33.21 73.87 54.12
C PHE A 359 -32.17 72.74 54.11
N ALA A 360 -31.45 72.53 55.21
CA ALA A 360 -30.54 71.40 55.36
C ALA A 360 -31.22 70.03 55.17
N ARG A 361 -32.47 69.87 55.62
CA ARG A 361 -33.28 68.67 55.35
C ARG A 361 -33.68 68.56 53.88
N PHE A 362 -34.04 69.65 53.21
CA PHE A 362 -34.34 69.64 51.78
C PHE A 362 -33.11 69.31 50.93
N THR A 363 -31.93 69.87 51.25
CA THR A 363 -30.66 69.52 50.61
C THR A 363 -30.36 68.03 50.80
N TYR A 364 -30.48 67.51 52.02
CA TYR A 364 -30.27 66.09 52.31
C TYR A 364 -31.28 65.17 51.59
N ILE A 365 -32.56 65.56 51.49
CA ILE A 365 -33.58 64.82 50.72
C ILE A 365 -33.25 64.85 49.22
N MET A 366 -32.75 65.96 48.69
CA MET A 366 -32.31 66.07 47.30
C MET A 366 -31.08 65.21 47.02
N GLU A 367 -30.09 65.18 47.92
CA GLU A 367 -28.92 64.29 47.86
C GLU A 367 -29.36 62.82 47.89
N LEU A 368 -30.23 62.42 48.83
CA LEU A 368 -30.80 61.07 48.89
C LEU A 368 -31.59 60.68 47.62
N ASN A 369 -32.31 61.62 47.00
CA ASN A 369 -33.01 61.35 45.74
C ASN A 369 -32.03 61.17 44.58
N ASN A 370 -30.96 61.98 44.50
CA ASN A 370 -29.90 61.81 43.50
C ASN A 370 -29.18 60.47 43.68
N ASP A 371 -28.89 60.07 44.92
CA ASP A 371 -28.31 58.77 45.24
C ASP A 371 -29.28 57.63 44.89
N MET A 372 -30.58 57.79 45.14
CA MET A 372 -31.60 56.82 44.74
C MET A 372 -31.68 56.66 43.21
N GLU A 373 -31.64 57.75 42.45
CA GLU A 373 -31.56 57.69 40.98
C GLU A 373 -30.27 57.01 40.49
N MET A 374 -29.14 57.30 41.12
CA MET A 374 -27.85 56.66 40.82
C MET A 374 -27.89 55.15 41.09
N MET A 375 -28.48 54.73 42.21
CA MET A 375 -28.61 53.30 42.53
C MET A 375 -29.63 52.60 41.64
N ASN A 376 -30.72 53.28 41.24
CA ASN A 376 -31.68 52.75 40.27
C ASN A 376 -31.04 52.57 38.89
N LYS A 377 -30.22 53.52 38.41
CA LYS A 377 -29.45 53.40 37.16
C LYS A 377 -28.49 52.22 37.20
N LYS A 378 -27.69 52.08 38.27
CA LYS A 378 -26.81 50.91 38.46
C LYS A 378 -27.56 49.59 38.54
N THR A 379 -28.73 49.58 39.17
CA THR A 379 -29.60 48.39 39.25
C THR A 379 -30.10 48.01 37.86
N GLN A 380 -30.48 48.99 37.03
CA GLN A 380 -30.87 48.74 35.65
C GLN A 380 -29.69 48.25 34.80
N GLU A 381 -28.51 48.89 34.90
CA GLU A 381 -27.28 48.47 34.20
C GLU A 381 -26.90 47.01 34.53
N ILE A 382 -26.93 46.63 35.82
CA ILE A 382 -26.67 45.25 36.27
C ILE A 382 -27.77 44.30 35.76
N GLN A 383 -29.04 44.73 35.76
CA GLN A 383 -30.13 43.90 35.27
C GLN A 383 -30.01 43.66 33.75
N ASP A 384 -29.65 44.69 32.98
CA ASP A 384 -29.42 44.61 31.55
C ASP A 384 -28.21 43.70 31.24
N GLU A 385 -27.10 43.84 31.99
CA GLU A 385 -25.95 42.93 31.91
C GLU A 385 -26.33 41.47 32.22
N ILE A 386 -27.16 41.23 33.25
CA ILE A 386 -27.70 39.89 33.56
C ILE A 386 -28.54 39.34 32.39
N THR A 387 -29.35 40.17 31.73
CA THR A 387 -30.12 39.71 30.56
C THR A 387 -29.22 39.39 29.35
N HIS A 388 -28.18 40.19 29.12
CA HIS A 388 -27.18 39.96 28.08
C HIS A 388 -26.39 38.67 28.33
N LEU A 389 -25.87 38.47 29.54
CA LEU A 389 -25.13 37.26 29.91
C LEU A 389 -26.01 36.01 29.80
N ARG A 390 -27.29 36.09 30.16
CA ARG A 390 -28.24 34.98 29.97
C ARG A 390 -28.51 34.67 28.50
N SER A 391 -28.67 35.68 27.64
CA SER A 391 -28.89 35.44 26.20
C SER A 391 -27.66 34.85 25.53
N GLN A 392 -26.46 35.33 25.88
CA GLN A 392 -25.18 34.78 25.43
C GLN A 392 -24.93 33.34 25.93
N GLN A 393 -25.30 33.05 27.18
CA GLN A 393 -25.25 31.69 27.72
C GLN A 393 -26.21 30.75 26.97
N GLN A 394 -27.43 31.22 26.67
CA GLN A 394 -28.41 30.44 25.91
C GLN A 394 -27.92 30.14 24.49
N SER A 395 -27.43 31.15 23.75
CA SER A 395 -26.91 30.92 22.39
C SER A 395 -25.70 29.98 22.40
N SER A 396 -24.76 30.17 23.34
CA SER A 396 -23.61 29.27 23.49
C SER A 396 -24.01 27.84 23.85
N HIS A 397 -25.11 27.64 24.60
CA HIS A 397 -25.63 26.33 24.94
C HIS A 397 -26.34 25.67 23.75
N ASP A 398 -27.11 26.44 22.97
CA ASP A 398 -27.79 25.94 21.77
C ASP A 398 -26.78 25.59 20.65
N ASP A 399 -25.75 26.41 20.46
CA ASP A 399 -24.62 26.12 19.57
C ASP A 399 -23.90 24.83 20.01
N SER A 400 -23.53 24.73 21.30
CA SER A 400 -22.89 23.53 21.85
C SER A 400 -23.79 22.28 21.71
N GLY A 401 -25.09 22.42 21.93
CA GLY A 401 -26.07 21.35 21.77
C GLY A 401 -26.25 20.91 20.31
N SER A 402 -26.11 21.81 19.34
CA SER A 402 -26.11 21.46 17.92
C SER A 402 -24.86 20.67 17.53
N VAL A 403 -23.67 21.11 17.98
CA VAL A 403 -22.39 20.43 17.75
C VAL A 403 -22.37 19.05 18.41
N LEU A 404 -22.89 18.91 19.63
CA LEU A 404 -23.00 17.61 20.31
C LEU A 404 -23.90 16.65 19.52
N LYS A 405 -25.08 17.09 19.06
CA LYS A 405 -25.97 16.25 18.22
C LYS A 405 -25.31 15.84 16.90
N GLU A 406 -24.55 16.73 16.26
CA GLU A 406 -23.78 16.36 15.08
C GLU A 406 -22.69 15.32 15.37
N LEU A 407 -21.99 15.45 16.48
CA LEU A 407 -20.94 14.51 16.89
C LEU A 407 -21.53 13.14 17.29
N GLU A 408 -22.66 13.12 17.99
CA GLU A 408 -23.42 11.90 18.29
C GLU A 408 -23.88 11.20 17.00
N GLU A 409 -24.41 11.95 16.03
CA GLU A 409 -24.86 11.39 14.75
C GLU A 409 -23.69 10.89 13.88
N LYS A 410 -22.55 11.59 13.88
CA LYS A 410 -21.30 11.13 13.25
C LYS A 410 -20.79 9.84 13.92
N LEU A 411 -20.75 9.80 15.24
CA LEU A 411 -20.36 8.62 16.02
C LEU A 411 -21.29 7.43 15.76
N ARG A 412 -22.61 7.65 15.72
CA ARG A 412 -23.61 6.63 15.38
C ARG A 412 -23.36 6.04 14.00
N LYS A 413 -23.16 6.88 12.97
CA LYS A 413 -22.83 6.42 11.61
C LYS A 413 -21.56 5.59 11.57
N THR A 414 -20.48 6.06 12.19
CA THR A 414 -19.20 5.34 12.22
C THR A 414 -19.29 4.02 13.00
N THR A 415 -20.07 3.94 14.09
CA THR A 415 -20.29 2.68 14.81
C THR A 415 -21.17 1.70 14.02
N GLU A 416 -22.21 2.17 13.33
CA GLU A 416 -22.99 1.34 12.39
C GLU A 416 -22.12 0.78 11.25
N GLU A 417 -21.24 1.59 10.66
CA GLU A 417 -20.29 1.15 9.63
C GLU A 417 -19.29 0.12 10.18
N ALA A 418 -18.69 0.39 11.35
CA ALA A 418 -17.76 -0.54 12.01
C ALA A 418 -18.42 -1.90 12.28
N ASN A 419 -19.64 -1.90 12.84
CA ASN A 419 -20.43 -3.11 13.10
C ASN A 419 -20.71 -3.88 11.79
N ARG A 420 -21.08 -3.19 10.70
CA ARG A 420 -21.29 -3.82 9.38
C ARG A 420 -20.01 -4.46 8.82
N TYR A 421 -18.84 -3.86 9.05
CA TYR A 421 -17.56 -4.47 8.66
C TYR A 421 -17.18 -5.65 9.55
N GLU A 422 -17.44 -5.58 10.86
CA GLU A 422 -17.21 -6.68 11.79
C GLU A 422 -18.10 -7.89 11.47
N ASP A 423 -19.39 -7.68 11.20
CA ASP A 423 -20.31 -8.75 10.79
C ASP A 423 -19.89 -9.40 9.46
N LYS A 424 -19.47 -8.60 8.46
CA LYS A 424 -18.89 -9.14 7.21
C LYS A 424 -17.64 -9.97 7.47
N ASN A 425 -16.72 -9.50 8.33
CA ASN A 425 -15.52 -10.23 8.71
C ASN A 425 -15.86 -11.53 9.44
N ARG A 426 -16.86 -11.51 10.34
CA ARG A 426 -17.38 -12.67 11.06
C ARG A 426 -18.00 -13.70 10.10
N GLN A 427 -18.73 -13.26 9.07
CA GLN A 427 -19.24 -14.13 8.01
C GLN A 427 -18.11 -14.74 7.18
N LEU A 428 -17.13 -13.94 6.74
CA LEU A 428 -15.97 -14.42 5.98
C LEU A 428 -15.14 -15.43 6.77
N ARG A 429 -14.94 -15.22 8.08
CA ARG A 429 -14.29 -16.20 8.97
C ARG A 429 -15.07 -17.51 9.05
N LYS A 430 -16.41 -17.48 9.13
CA LYS A 430 -17.23 -18.70 9.09
C LYS A 430 -17.07 -19.47 7.77
N THR A 431 -17.08 -18.78 6.63
CA THR A 431 -16.88 -19.44 5.31
C THR A 431 -15.48 -20.00 5.15
N LEU A 432 -14.47 -19.31 5.68
CA LEU A 432 -13.06 -19.72 5.70
C LEU A 432 -12.85 -20.97 6.57
N GLU A 433 -13.43 -21.03 7.77
CA GLU A 433 -13.39 -22.25 8.61
C GLU A 433 -14.14 -23.43 7.96
N HIS A 434 -15.28 -23.18 7.31
CA HIS A 434 -15.96 -24.21 6.53
C HIS A 434 -15.11 -24.71 5.35
N LEU A 435 -14.37 -23.82 4.69
CA LEU A 435 -13.44 -24.18 3.63
C LEU A 435 -12.27 -25.03 4.17
N LYS A 436 -11.66 -24.65 5.30
CA LYS A 436 -10.59 -25.45 5.96
C LYS A 436 -11.06 -26.86 6.28
N THR A 437 -12.25 -27.01 6.86
CA THR A 437 -12.81 -28.33 7.20
C THR A 437 -13.12 -29.15 5.94
N SER A 438 -13.67 -28.53 4.89
CA SER A 438 -13.94 -29.18 3.60
C SER A 438 -12.66 -29.62 2.88
N VAL A 439 -11.62 -28.78 2.86
CA VAL A 439 -10.29 -29.11 2.31
C VAL A 439 -9.64 -30.23 3.11
N GLY A 440 -9.69 -30.19 4.45
CA GLY A 440 -9.17 -31.26 5.30
C GLY A 440 -9.88 -32.60 5.09
N ASN A 441 -11.20 -32.58 4.86
CA ASN A 441 -11.98 -33.77 4.53
C ASN A 441 -11.64 -34.32 3.14
N LEU A 442 -11.47 -33.43 2.14
CA LEU A 442 -11.09 -33.80 0.77
C LEU A 442 -9.69 -34.41 0.71
N PHE A 443 -8.72 -33.80 1.41
CA PHE A 443 -7.33 -34.27 1.51
C PHE A 443 -7.26 -35.70 2.06
N LYS A 444 -8.06 -35.99 3.10
CA LYS A 444 -8.22 -37.35 3.65
C LYS A 444 -8.88 -38.29 2.66
N LYS A 445 -9.99 -37.88 2.02
CA LYS A 445 -10.75 -38.73 1.09
C LYS A 445 -9.96 -39.16 -0.15
N ILE A 446 -9.03 -38.32 -0.62
CA ILE A 446 -8.19 -38.57 -1.79
C ILE A 446 -6.89 -39.34 -1.44
N ASN A 447 -6.61 -39.59 -0.15
CA ASN A 447 -5.32 -40.13 0.33
C ASN A 447 -4.12 -39.32 -0.24
N CYS A 448 -4.11 -38.01 0.03
CA CYS A 448 -2.97 -37.15 -0.29
C CYS A 448 -1.85 -37.33 0.74
N ASP A 449 -0.58 -37.39 0.29
CA ASP A 449 0.57 -37.58 1.18
C ASP A 449 0.86 -36.32 2.00
N ALA A 450 0.45 -36.31 3.27
CA ALA A 450 0.74 -35.23 4.22
C ALA A 450 2.25 -35.02 4.47
N SER A 451 3.09 -36.02 4.17
CA SER A 451 4.52 -36.07 4.49
C SER A 451 5.30 -34.85 4.00
N LYS A 452 4.97 -34.30 2.82
CA LYS A 452 5.63 -33.11 2.27
C LYS A 452 5.26 -31.83 3.01
N ILE A 453 4.01 -31.73 3.48
CA ILE A 453 3.50 -30.56 4.23
C ILE A 453 4.03 -30.60 5.68
N LEU A 454 4.03 -31.78 6.31
CA LEU A 454 4.53 -31.98 7.67
C LEU A 454 6.01 -31.59 7.83
N VAL A 455 6.85 -31.92 6.83
CA VAL A 455 8.28 -31.56 6.82
C VAL A 455 8.53 -30.06 6.64
N GLN A 456 7.62 -29.33 5.98
CA GLN A 456 7.81 -27.90 5.68
C GLN A 456 7.16 -26.93 6.69
N LEU A 457 6.18 -27.39 7.50
CA LEU A 457 5.34 -26.49 8.32
C LEU A 457 5.17 -26.85 9.81
N GLY A 458 5.70 -28.00 10.28
CA GLY A 458 5.80 -28.30 11.70
C GLY A 458 4.55 -28.89 12.37
N GLU A 459 4.71 -30.12 12.86
CA GLU A 459 4.00 -30.86 13.93
C GLU A 459 2.46 -30.92 14.01
N THR A 460 1.67 -29.93 13.60
CA THR A 460 0.22 -29.91 13.93
C THR A 460 -0.69 -30.57 12.91
N GLY A 461 -0.27 -30.74 11.64
CA GLY A 461 -1.03 -31.43 10.59
C GLY A 461 -2.44 -30.86 10.28
N LYS A 462 -2.77 -29.67 10.81
CA LYS A 462 -4.05 -28.99 10.65
C LYS A 462 -3.99 -27.98 9.52
N VAL A 463 -5.11 -27.82 8.81
CA VAL A 463 -5.25 -26.78 7.79
C VAL A 463 -5.41 -25.42 8.47
N THR A 464 -4.49 -24.50 8.19
CA THR A 464 -4.44 -23.11 8.67
C THR A 464 -4.45 -22.14 7.48
N ASP A 465 -4.69 -20.86 7.73
CA ASP A 465 -4.76 -19.85 6.65
C ASP A 465 -3.46 -19.71 5.86
N THR A 466 -2.32 -19.91 6.52
CA THR A 466 -0.99 -19.84 5.89
C THR A 466 -0.66 -21.08 5.05
N ASN A 467 -1.26 -22.24 5.33
CA ASN A 467 -0.96 -23.49 4.63
C ASN A 467 -2.04 -23.94 3.65
N LEU A 468 -3.23 -23.34 3.68
CA LEU A 468 -4.38 -23.67 2.82
C LEU A 468 -4.01 -23.73 1.33
N SER A 469 -3.21 -22.77 0.84
CA SER A 469 -2.71 -22.76 -0.55
C SER A 469 -1.83 -23.96 -0.88
N GLN A 470 -1.00 -24.44 0.04
CA GLN A 470 -0.16 -25.62 -0.16
C GLN A 470 -0.99 -26.90 -0.16
N TYR A 471 -1.99 -27.00 0.73
CA TYR A 471 -2.96 -28.10 0.70
C TYR A 471 -3.70 -28.16 -0.65
N PHE A 472 -4.14 -27.02 -1.20
CA PHE A 472 -4.71 -26.98 -2.56
C PHE A 472 -3.74 -27.48 -3.63
N SER A 473 -2.47 -27.02 -3.64
CA SER A 473 -1.49 -27.48 -4.63
C SER A 473 -1.21 -28.99 -4.58
N LEU A 474 -1.23 -29.61 -3.39
CA LEU A 474 -1.10 -31.07 -3.28
C LEU A 474 -2.37 -31.81 -3.73
N ILE A 475 -3.56 -31.29 -3.41
CA ILE A 475 -4.84 -31.87 -3.88
C ILE A 475 -4.93 -31.78 -5.41
N GLU A 476 -4.60 -30.63 -6.00
CA GLU A 476 -4.55 -30.41 -7.45
C GLU A 476 -3.60 -31.41 -8.11
N LYS A 477 -2.37 -31.54 -7.60
CA LYS A 477 -1.42 -32.53 -8.12
C LYS A 477 -1.98 -33.96 -8.04
N LYS A 478 -2.48 -34.39 -6.88
CA LYS A 478 -3.00 -35.76 -6.69
C LYS A 478 -4.24 -36.02 -7.56
N THR A 479 -5.07 -35.01 -7.77
CA THR A 479 -6.23 -35.09 -8.68
C THR A 479 -5.78 -35.22 -10.13
N ASN A 480 -4.76 -34.46 -10.56
CA ASN A 480 -4.18 -34.61 -11.90
C ASN A 480 -3.51 -35.99 -12.09
N ASP A 481 -2.79 -36.50 -11.08
CA ASP A 481 -2.21 -37.85 -11.12
C ASP A 481 -3.30 -38.94 -11.23
N LEU A 482 -4.43 -38.79 -10.53
CA LEU A 482 -5.59 -39.70 -10.62
C LEU A 482 -6.31 -39.61 -11.97
N LEU A 483 -6.47 -38.40 -12.53
CA LEU A 483 -7.05 -38.21 -13.87
C LEU A 483 -6.15 -38.82 -14.96
N LEU A 484 -4.83 -38.77 -14.80
CA LEU A 484 -3.89 -39.42 -15.73
C LEU A 484 -3.98 -40.95 -15.65
N LEU A 485 -4.12 -41.51 -14.45
CA LEU A 485 -4.35 -42.95 -14.26
C LEU A 485 -5.70 -43.40 -14.84
N GLU A 486 -6.75 -42.60 -14.70
CA GLU A 486 -8.08 -42.89 -15.25
C GLU A 486 -8.09 -42.84 -16.78
N ALA A 487 -7.43 -41.83 -17.37
CA ALA A 487 -7.24 -41.77 -18.82
C ALA A 487 -6.42 -42.96 -19.35
N TYR A 488 -5.37 -43.39 -18.63
CA TYR A 488 -4.59 -44.59 -18.97
C TYR A 488 -5.43 -45.87 -18.86
N MET A 489 -6.25 -46.01 -17.83
CA MET A 489 -7.16 -47.16 -17.68
C MET A 489 -8.19 -47.22 -18.81
N ARG A 490 -8.81 -46.09 -19.19
CA ARG A 490 -9.71 -46.05 -20.34
C ARG A 490 -9.02 -46.41 -21.66
N MET A 491 -7.75 -46.00 -21.84
CA MET A 491 -6.97 -46.42 -23.01
C MET A 491 -6.71 -47.94 -23.01
N GLN A 492 -6.57 -48.55 -21.83
CA GLN A 492 -6.34 -49.99 -21.69
C GLN A 492 -7.63 -50.83 -21.81
N GLU A 493 -8.79 -50.27 -21.48
CA GLU A 493 -10.11 -50.89 -21.69
C GLU A 493 -10.54 -50.93 -23.18
N VAL A 494 -9.91 -50.12 -24.03
CA VAL A 494 -10.16 -50.07 -25.50
C VAL A 494 -9.50 -51.24 -26.26
N ASP A 495 -8.63 -52.02 -25.62
CA ASP A 495 -8.06 -53.25 -26.21
C ASP A 495 -9.06 -54.42 -26.29
N THR A 496 -10.30 -54.26 -25.80
CA THR A 496 -11.39 -55.23 -25.96
C THR A 496 -12.62 -54.66 -26.69
N ASP A 497 -12.61 -54.84 -28.01
CA ASP A 497 -13.74 -54.83 -28.96
C ASP A 497 -14.70 -53.61 -29.04
N THR A 498 -14.53 -52.87 -30.15
CA THR A 498 -15.54 -52.08 -30.91
C THR A 498 -15.72 -50.59 -30.60
N GLU A 499 -15.63 -49.79 -31.68
CA GLU A 499 -15.79 -48.33 -31.81
C GLU A 499 -14.70 -47.40 -31.22
N PRO A 500 -14.35 -46.30 -31.92
CA PRO A 500 -13.36 -45.33 -31.43
C PRO A 500 -13.94 -44.48 -30.29
N PRO A 501 -13.23 -44.32 -29.16
CA PRO A 501 -13.76 -43.56 -28.03
C PRO A 501 -13.88 -42.06 -28.34
N PRO A 502 -14.89 -41.36 -27.80
CA PRO A 502 -14.95 -39.91 -27.90
C PRO A 502 -13.74 -39.27 -27.20
N PRO A 503 -13.21 -38.14 -27.70
CA PRO A 503 -12.04 -37.51 -27.12
C PRO A 503 -12.28 -37.15 -25.66
N PHE A 504 -11.38 -37.59 -24.77
CA PHE A 504 -11.44 -37.29 -23.34
C PHE A 504 -11.18 -35.79 -23.10
N LEU A 505 -12.25 -34.99 -23.10
CA LEU A 505 -12.21 -33.68 -22.48
C LEU A 505 -12.11 -33.88 -20.96
N ASN A 506 -10.95 -33.54 -20.39
CA ASN A 506 -10.74 -33.57 -18.95
C ASN A 506 -11.85 -32.72 -18.26
N PRO A 507 -12.68 -33.31 -17.37
CA PRO A 507 -13.82 -32.62 -16.78
C PRO A 507 -13.46 -31.33 -16.04
N PHE A 508 -12.25 -31.24 -15.47
CA PHE A 508 -11.77 -30.03 -14.81
C PHE A 508 -11.38 -28.91 -15.79
N TRP A 509 -10.95 -29.26 -17.00
CA TRP A 509 -10.61 -28.27 -18.04
C TRP A 509 -11.87 -27.73 -18.74
N GLY A 510 -12.94 -28.55 -18.82
CA GLY A 510 -14.29 -28.04 -19.13
C GLY A 510 -14.79 -27.04 -18.08
N GLY A 511 -14.43 -27.24 -16.81
CA GLY A 511 -14.68 -26.30 -15.71
C GLY A 511 -13.98 -24.95 -15.85
N SER A 512 -12.88 -24.85 -16.61
CA SER A 512 -12.17 -23.59 -16.86
C SER A 512 -12.99 -22.59 -17.69
N ALA A 513 -14.07 -23.02 -18.36
CA ALA A 513 -15.04 -22.13 -19.01
C ALA A 513 -16.14 -21.63 -18.04
N LEU A 514 -16.37 -22.32 -16.91
CA LEU A 514 -17.34 -21.96 -15.88
C LEU A 514 -16.72 -21.16 -14.74
N VAL A 515 -15.43 -21.38 -14.45
CA VAL A 515 -14.62 -20.39 -13.75
C VAL A 515 -14.45 -19.22 -14.69
N LYS A 516 -15.37 -18.24 -14.60
CA LYS A 516 -15.01 -16.85 -14.89
C LYS A 516 -13.75 -16.59 -14.07
N LEU A 517 -12.60 -16.50 -14.75
CA LEU A 517 -11.40 -15.95 -14.15
C LEU A 517 -11.84 -14.67 -13.45
N PRO A 518 -11.59 -14.47 -12.14
CA PRO A 518 -11.90 -13.20 -11.50
C PRO A 518 -11.27 -12.13 -12.38
N GLU A 519 -12.07 -11.21 -12.92
CA GLU A 519 -11.53 -10.07 -13.67
C GLU A 519 -10.40 -9.52 -12.83
N PRO A 520 -9.16 -9.51 -13.36
CA PRO A 520 -7.95 -9.43 -12.53
C PRO A 520 -8.13 -8.23 -11.64
N LEU A 521 -8.32 -8.49 -10.33
CA LEU A 521 -8.91 -7.53 -9.42
C LEU A 521 -8.13 -6.24 -9.57
N LYS A 522 -8.74 -5.30 -10.30
CA LYS A 522 -8.14 -4.01 -10.56
C LYS A 522 -8.37 -3.28 -9.25
N VAL A 523 -7.47 -3.58 -8.31
CA VAL A 523 -7.10 -2.68 -7.24
C VAL A 523 -6.50 -1.48 -7.95
N THR A 524 -7.38 -0.69 -8.57
CA THR A 524 -7.25 0.75 -8.51
C THR A 524 -6.98 1.03 -7.04
N PRO A 525 -5.76 1.47 -6.65
CA PRO A 525 -5.66 2.19 -5.38
C PRO A 525 -6.77 3.24 -5.40
N PRO A 526 -7.36 3.60 -4.24
CA PRO A 526 -8.44 4.58 -4.21
C PRO A 526 -8.03 5.76 -5.08
N VAL A 527 -8.80 5.98 -6.14
CA VAL A 527 -8.56 7.10 -7.05
C VAL A 527 -8.88 8.32 -6.21
N LEU A 528 -7.84 8.86 -5.56
CA LEU A 528 -7.74 10.28 -5.31
C LEU A 528 -8.10 10.89 -6.65
N GLY A 529 -9.29 11.50 -6.70
CA GLY A 529 -9.85 12.01 -7.95
C GLY A 529 -8.76 12.78 -8.67
N THR A 530 -8.58 12.53 -9.98
CA THR A 530 -7.71 13.34 -10.82
C THR A 530 -8.03 14.79 -10.50
N ASP A 531 -7.08 15.46 -9.84
CA ASP A 531 -7.30 16.79 -9.30
C ASP A 531 -7.71 17.65 -10.49
N PRO A 532 -8.91 18.28 -10.52
CA PRO A 532 -9.40 18.97 -11.72
C PRO A 532 -8.55 20.18 -12.12
N PHE A 533 -7.46 20.43 -11.39
CA PHE A 533 -6.41 21.39 -11.67
C PHE A 533 -5.17 20.78 -12.34
N SER A 534 -4.96 19.46 -12.32
CA SER A 534 -3.74 18.79 -12.81
C SER A 534 -3.40 19.19 -14.25
N ASP A 535 -4.35 19.02 -15.17
CA ASP A 535 -4.16 19.30 -16.60
C ASP A 535 -3.98 20.80 -16.91
N LYS A 536 -4.39 21.71 -16.00
CA LYS A 536 -4.22 23.17 -16.15
C LYS A 536 -2.99 23.71 -15.41
N ILE A 537 -2.40 22.93 -14.50
CA ILE A 537 -1.19 23.29 -13.75
C ILE A 537 0.07 22.81 -14.48
N GLU A 538 0.03 21.69 -15.22
CA GLU A 538 1.19 21.21 -16.00
C GLU A 538 1.65 22.20 -17.09
N ASP A 539 0.76 23.03 -17.63
CA ASP A 539 1.08 24.05 -18.65
C ASP A 539 1.70 25.36 -18.10
N MET A 540 1.87 25.51 -16.77
CA MET A 540 2.27 26.77 -16.15
C MET A 540 3.67 26.74 -15.52
N GLU A 541 4.66 27.32 -16.21
CA GLU A 541 6.08 27.37 -15.79
C GLU A 541 6.39 28.21 -14.53
N GLN A 542 5.39 28.85 -13.90
CA GLN A 542 5.58 29.67 -12.68
C GLN A 542 4.49 29.42 -11.63
N PRO A 543 4.82 29.52 -10.32
CA PRO A 543 3.85 29.35 -9.24
C PRO A 543 2.78 30.46 -9.27
N LEU A 544 1.52 30.06 -9.34
CA LEU A 544 0.35 30.94 -9.41
C LEU A 544 0.19 31.80 -8.14
N ASP A 545 -0.10 33.09 -8.34
CA ASP A 545 -0.51 33.99 -7.25
C ASP A 545 -1.89 33.61 -6.69
N HIS A 546 -2.14 33.97 -5.43
CA HIS A 546 -3.37 33.67 -4.70
C HIS A 546 -4.63 34.23 -5.40
N GLY A 547 -4.53 35.37 -6.10
CA GLY A 547 -5.61 35.91 -6.91
C GLY A 547 -5.98 34.98 -8.07
N SER A 548 -4.98 34.58 -8.86
CA SER A 548 -5.13 33.67 -10.01
C SER A 548 -5.63 32.29 -9.59
N LEU A 549 -5.13 31.76 -8.46
CA LEU A 549 -5.57 30.47 -7.92
C LEU A 549 -7.06 30.49 -7.54
N ARG A 550 -7.52 31.56 -6.88
CA ARG A 550 -8.94 31.74 -6.53
C ARG A 550 -9.82 31.81 -7.77
N GLN A 551 -9.37 32.48 -8.83
CA GLN A 551 -10.12 32.62 -10.07
C GLN A 551 -10.23 31.28 -10.81
N LEU A 552 -9.14 30.51 -10.89
CA LEU A 552 -9.11 29.17 -11.50
C LEU A 552 -10.05 28.18 -10.78
N VAL A 553 -10.17 28.29 -9.45
CA VAL A 553 -11.18 27.54 -8.66
C VAL A 553 -12.60 27.96 -9.02
N LEU A 554 -12.90 29.26 -9.08
CA LEU A 554 -14.23 29.78 -9.43
C LEU A 554 -14.66 29.36 -10.84
N ASP A 555 -13.75 29.44 -11.82
CA ASP A 555 -14.01 29.01 -13.20
C ASP A 555 -14.28 27.50 -13.28
N ASN A 556 -13.69 26.67 -12.40
CA ASN A 556 -13.99 25.23 -12.34
C ASN A 556 -15.38 24.94 -11.74
N TYR A 557 -15.85 25.75 -10.80
CA TYR A 557 -17.22 25.65 -10.28
C TYR A 557 -18.24 26.05 -11.35
N ALA A 558 -17.99 27.12 -12.10
CA ALA A 558 -18.83 27.54 -13.22
C ALA A 558 -18.83 26.56 -14.43
N GLN A 559 -17.87 25.63 -14.48
CA GLN A 559 -17.81 24.53 -15.47
C GLN A 559 -18.49 23.23 -15.00
N LYS A 560 -19.11 23.22 -13.80
CA LYS A 560 -19.78 22.06 -13.20
C LYS A 560 -21.28 22.24 -12.98
N GLU A 561 -21.83 23.42 -13.28
CA GLU A 561 -23.25 23.65 -13.55
C GLU A 561 -23.55 23.50 -15.04
#